data_AF-A0AAN8QB14-F1
#
_entry.id   AF-A0AAN8QB14-F1
#
_cell.length_a   1.000
_cell.length_b   1.000
_cell.length_c   1.000
_cell.angle_alpha   90.00
_cell.angle_beta   90.00
_cell.angle_gamma   90.00
#
_symmetry.space_group_name_H-M   'P 1'
#
loop_
_entity.id
_entity.type
_entity.pdbx_description
1 polymer ?
#
loop_
_entity_poly.entity_id
_entity_poly.type
_entity_poly.pdbx_seq_one_letter_code
_entity_poly.pdbx_strand_id
1 'polypeptide(L)'
;MTSFNVKWVIIASVISISLVAVSGQACVRVEVPMCKGLINYNFTRLPNKFGHTTQSEVYWALQQWWPFMDMGCSQNLRLLICGLYLPKCTTGSTQVQLPCRETCRRAKNRCSQEMQRQNLPWSSQFRCSQFLPKRSRRCVGPLKEKKKKKSRRRHVTCQRNHLPMCSGIGYRFGSLPNMFLQSNIREMKREMAQYQPLLDTNCSPHLKFFLCGVFMPFCLKQETSECEVPFVVPCREVCESVQTSCGQIFERQRGGLPWPGKFHCHRYPSRDYTRNPNDCSVSCVMPN
;
A
#
# COMPACT_ATOMS: atom_id res chain seq x y z
N MET A 1 -47.98 -66.53 38.13
CA MET A 1 -46.85 -65.58 38.15
C MET A 1 -46.31 -65.48 36.74
N THR A 2 -46.79 -64.51 35.96
CA THR A 2 -46.42 -64.33 34.55
C THR A 2 -45.68 -62.99 34.41
N SER A 3 -44.46 -63.09 33.89
CA SER A 3 -43.46 -62.04 33.75
C SER A 3 -43.83 -61.03 32.65
N PHE A 4 -43.77 -59.74 32.95
CA PHE A 4 -43.86 -58.64 31.99
C PHE A 4 -42.46 -58.33 31.43
N ASN A 5 -42.25 -58.61 30.14
CA ASN A 5 -41.06 -58.20 29.39
C ASN A 5 -41.26 -56.78 28.82
N VAL A 6 -40.54 -55.79 29.34
CA VAL A 6 -40.45 -54.45 28.74
C VAL A 6 -39.24 -54.42 27.80
N LYS A 7 -39.48 -54.43 26.49
CA LYS A 7 -38.45 -54.23 25.48
C LYS A 7 -38.16 -52.73 25.33
N TRP A 8 -36.97 -52.31 25.70
CA TRP A 8 -36.46 -50.95 25.48
C TRP A 8 -36.16 -50.74 24.00
N VAL A 9 -36.90 -49.85 23.34
CA VAL A 9 -36.59 -49.39 21.98
C VAL A 9 -35.57 -48.26 22.07
N ILE A 10 -34.33 -48.53 21.70
CA ILE A 10 -33.27 -47.52 21.58
C ILE A 10 -33.50 -46.79 20.25
N ILE A 11 -33.98 -45.54 20.30
CA ILE A 11 -34.08 -44.67 19.12
C ILE A 11 -32.68 -44.11 18.84
N ALA A 12 -32.00 -44.66 17.84
CA ALA A 12 -30.73 -44.11 17.34
C ALA A 12 -31.03 -42.84 16.53
N SER A 13 -30.80 -41.68 17.12
CA SER A 13 -30.85 -40.38 16.44
C SER A 13 -29.64 -40.24 15.52
N VAL A 14 -29.88 -40.35 14.21
CA VAL A 14 -28.87 -40.10 13.18
C VAL A 14 -28.65 -38.59 13.07
N ILE A 15 -27.70 -38.06 13.85
CA ILE A 15 -27.24 -36.68 13.66
C ILE A 15 -26.53 -36.63 12.32
N SER A 16 -27.23 -36.14 11.31
CA SER A 16 -26.67 -35.87 9.99
C SER A 16 -25.70 -34.68 10.11
N ILE A 17 -24.41 -34.98 10.30
CA ILE A 17 -23.35 -33.99 10.16
C ILE A 17 -23.34 -33.59 8.69
N SER A 18 -24.01 -32.48 8.38
CA SER A 18 -23.89 -31.85 7.07
C SER A 18 -22.44 -31.42 6.92
N LEU A 19 -21.68 -32.13 6.09
CA LEU A 19 -20.41 -31.65 5.58
C LEU A 19 -20.71 -30.34 4.84
N VAL A 20 -20.54 -29.21 5.54
CA VAL A 20 -20.48 -27.90 4.89
C VAL A 20 -19.24 -27.97 4.01
N ALA A 21 -19.46 -28.22 2.71
CA ALA A 21 -18.42 -28.04 1.73
C ALA A 21 -17.92 -26.60 1.87
N VAL A 22 -16.68 -26.43 2.34
CA VAL A 22 -15.99 -25.14 2.30
C VAL A 22 -15.83 -24.82 0.82
N SER A 23 -16.82 -24.13 0.26
CA SER A 23 -16.75 -23.55 -1.08
C SER A 23 -15.48 -22.72 -1.11
N GLY A 24 -14.48 -23.17 -1.88
CA GLY A 24 -13.18 -22.49 -1.94
C GLY A 24 -13.43 -21.04 -2.30
N GLN A 25 -13.05 -20.12 -1.40
CA GLN A 25 -13.37 -18.69 -1.54
C GLN A 25 -13.03 -18.20 -2.95
N ALA A 26 -13.99 -17.55 -3.61
CA ALA A 26 -13.80 -17.01 -4.95
C ALA A 26 -12.59 -16.05 -5.00
N CYS A 27 -12.00 -15.87 -6.19
CA CYS A 27 -10.98 -14.83 -6.35
C CYS A 27 -11.61 -13.45 -6.08
N VAL A 28 -11.04 -12.67 -5.16
CA VAL A 28 -11.49 -11.31 -4.84
C VAL A 28 -10.53 -10.28 -5.40
N ARG A 29 -11.00 -9.05 -5.65
CA ARG A 29 -10.13 -7.95 -6.11
C ARG A 29 -9.16 -7.52 -5.01
N VAL A 30 -7.94 -7.18 -5.39
CA VAL A 30 -6.96 -6.58 -4.49
C VAL A 30 -7.37 -5.14 -4.19
N GLU A 31 -7.69 -4.87 -2.92
CA GLU A 31 -8.10 -3.56 -2.42
C GLU A 31 -7.02 -2.87 -1.58
N VAL A 32 -6.03 -3.61 -1.06
CA VAL A 32 -4.94 -3.05 -0.24
C VAL A 32 -4.16 -1.97 -1.02
N PRO A 33 -4.16 -0.69 -0.59
CA PRO A 33 -3.71 0.45 -1.40
C PRO A 33 -2.25 0.36 -1.88
N MET A 34 -1.36 -0.14 -1.03
CA MET A 34 0.07 -0.32 -1.36
C MET A 34 0.36 -1.43 -2.38
N CYS A 35 -0.65 -2.20 -2.78
CA CYS A 35 -0.56 -3.29 -3.75
C CYS A 35 -1.47 -3.08 -4.97
N LYS A 36 -2.69 -2.58 -4.75
CA LYS A 36 -3.71 -2.36 -5.78
C LYS A 36 -3.18 -1.50 -6.93
N GLY A 37 -3.28 -1.98 -8.17
CA GLY A 37 -2.82 -1.25 -9.36
C GLY A 37 -1.30 -1.04 -9.47
N LEU A 38 -0.53 -1.49 -8.47
CA LEU A 38 0.93 -1.32 -8.37
C LEU A 38 1.69 -2.62 -8.67
N ILE A 39 0.98 -3.75 -8.75
CA ILE A 39 1.48 -5.06 -9.18
C ILE A 39 0.77 -5.50 -10.47
N ASN A 40 1.24 -6.58 -11.10
CA ASN A 40 0.77 -7.03 -12.43
C ASN A 40 -0.42 -8.01 -12.38
N TYR A 41 -1.20 -8.00 -11.31
CA TYR A 41 -2.44 -8.77 -11.19
C TYR A 41 -3.41 -8.03 -10.26
N ASN A 42 -4.70 -8.31 -10.41
CA ASN A 42 -5.76 -7.58 -9.72
C ASN A 42 -6.60 -8.47 -8.79
N PHE A 43 -6.37 -9.78 -8.79
CA PHE A 43 -7.18 -10.74 -8.04
C PHE A 43 -6.31 -11.60 -7.12
N THR A 44 -6.81 -11.80 -5.90
CA THR A 44 -6.18 -12.58 -4.85
C THR A 44 -7.17 -13.58 -4.27
N ARG A 45 -6.67 -14.57 -3.53
CA ARG A 45 -7.49 -15.45 -2.70
C ARG A 45 -6.83 -15.58 -1.33
N LEU A 46 -7.65 -15.54 -0.29
CA LEU A 46 -7.28 -15.76 1.10
C LEU A 46 -7.92 -17.10 1.57
N PRO A 47 -7.41 -17.75 2.62
CA PRO A 47 -6.29 -17.34 3.44
C PRO A 47 -4.94 -17.38 2.72
N ASN A 48 -4.00 -16.51 3.13
CA ASN A 48 -2.60 -16.60 2.68
C ASN A 48 -1.81 -17.56 3.58
N LYS A 49 -0.53 -17.80 3.25
CA LYS A 49 0.35 -18.71 4.01
C LYS A 49 0.63 -18.28 5.46
N PHE A 50 0.24 -17.06 5.84
CA PHE A 50 0.39 -16.51 7.18
C PHE A 50 -0.91 -16.60 7.99
N GLY A 51 -1.97 -17.20 7.43
CA GLY A 51 -3.25 -17.36 8.10
C GLY A 51 -4.21 -16.17 7.98
N HIS A 52 -3.80 -15.08 7.32
CA HIS A 52 -4.71 -13.93 7.17
C HIS A 52 -5.89 -14.28 6.28
N THR A 53 -7.10 -14.05 6.76
CA THR A 53 -8.36 -14.39 6.08
C THR A 53 -9.01 -13.19 5.40
N THR A 54 -8.65 -11.97 5.82
CA THR A 54 -9.19 -10.71 5.28
C THR A 54 -8.10 -9.82 4.71
N GLN A 55 -8.46 -8.93 3.77
CA GLN A 55 -7.50 -7.93 3.26
C GLN A 55 -7.18 -6.84 4.29
N SER A 56 -8.03 -6.62 5.30
CA SER A 56 -7.76 -5.71 6.42
C SER A 56 -6.63 -6.24 7.31
N GLU A 57 -6.64 -7.53 7.64
CA GLU A 57 -5.51 -8.17 8.33
C GLU A 57 -4.21 -8.05 7.52
N VAL A 58 -4.29 -8.30 6.20
CA VAL A 58 -3.14 -8.13 5.30
C VAL A 58 -2.65 -6.68 5.27
N TYR A 59 -3.56 -5.70 5.22
CA TYR A 59 -3.22 -4.29 5.24
C TYR A 59 -2.40 -3.93 6.48
N TRP A 60 -2.81 -4.40 7.66
CA TRP A 60 -2.09 -4.17 8.91
C TRP A 60 -0.72 -4.84 8.91
N ALA A 61 -0.65 -6.11 8.49
CA ALA A 61 0.61 -6.85 8.40
C ALA A 61 1.63 -6.21 7.44
N LEU A 62 1.14 -5.51 6.40
CA LEU A 62 1.96 -4.85 5.40
C LEU A 62 2.41 -3.42 5.78
N GLN A 63 1.86 -2.79 6.82
CA GLN A 63 2.22 -1.42 7.21
C GLN A 63 3.73 -1.25 7.41
N GLN A 64 4.38 -2.17 8.11
CA GLN A 64 5.83 -2.16 8.35
C GLN A 64 6.66 -2.26 7.06
N TRP A 65 6.12 -2.87 6.00
CA TRP A 65 6.80 -3.07 4.73
C TRP A 65 6.60 -1.90 3.75
N TRP A 66 5.57 -1.08 3.97
CA TRP A 66 5.18 -0.02 3.05
C TRP A 66 6.32 0.98 2.76
N PRO A 67 7.06 1.51 3.76
CA PRO A 67 8.18 2.42 3.49
C PRO A 67 9.23 1.84 2.54
N PHE A 68 9.54 0.54 2.64
CA PHE A 68 10.51 -0.13 1.76
C PHE A 68 9.99 -0.33 0.35
N MET A 69 8.70 -0.60 0.21
CA MET A 69 8.06 -0.66 -1.11
C MET A 69 8.10 0.69 -1.80
N ASP A 70 7.93 1.78 -1.05
CA ASP A 70 7.85 3.15 -1.55
C ASP A 70 9.18 3.83 -1.84
N MET A 71 10.22 3.46 -1.09
CA MET A 71 11.61 3.81 -1.41
C MET A 71 12.00 3.40 -2.85
N GLY A 72 11.29 2.43 -3.43
CA GLY A 72 11.31 2.21 -4.87
C GLY A 72 12.62 1.65 -5.42
N CYS A 73 13.44 1.01 -4.58
CA CYS A 73 14.69 0.35 -4.99
C CYS A 73 14.47 -0.71 -6.09
N SER A 74 13.31 -1.40 -6.05
CA SER A 74 12.84 -2.32 -7.08
C SER A 74 11.32 -2.49 -7.08
N GLN A 75 10.68 -2.44 -8.26
CA GLN A 75 9.27 -2.81 -8.43
C GLN A 75 9.03 -4.29 -8.11
N ASN A 76 10.07 -5.13 -8.25
CA ASN A 76 9.99 -6.54 -7.86
C ASN A 76 9.94 -6.73 -6.33
N LEU A 77 10.37 -5.75 -5.53
CA LEU A 77 10.21 -5.82 -4.07
C LEU A 77 8.73 -5.72 -3.68
N ARG A 78 8.01 -4.72 -4.21
CA ARG A 78 6.56 -4.62 -3.99
C ARG A 78 5.83 -5.86 -4.49
N LEU A 79 6.15 -6.35 -5.70
CA LEU A 79 5.55 -7.60 -6.20
C LEU A 79 5.85 -8.81 -5.30
N LEU A 80 7.08 -8.92 -4.76
CA LEU A 80 7.45 -10.01 -3.86
C LEU A 80 6.63 -9.97 -2.58
N ILE A 81 6.56 -8.80 -1.93
CA ILE A 81 5.87 -8.62 -0.65
C ILE A 81 4.36 -8.77 -0.85
N CYS A 82 3.75 -8.00 -1.76
CA CYS A 82 2.33 -8.11 -2.06
C CYS A 82 1.95 -9.54 -2.51
N GLY A 83 2.75 -10.19 -3.35
CA GLY A 83 2.47 -11.55 -3.83
C GLY A 83 2.57 -12.64 -2.76
N LEU A 84 3.29 -12.40 -1.66
CA LEU A 84 3.34 -13.30 -0.52
C LEU A 84 2.09 -13.20 0.37
N TYR A 85 1.60 -11.98 0.58
CA TYR A 85 0.45 -11.71 1.44
C TYR A 85 -0.89 -11.72 0.69
N LEU A 86 -0.88 -11.45 -0.62
CA LEU A 86 -2.03 -11.45 -1.51
C LEU A 86 -1.75 -12.33 -2.74
N PRO A 87 -1.64 -13.67 -2.58
CA PRO A 87 -1.27 -14.57 -3.67
C PRO A 87 -2.18 -14.42 -4.89
N LYS A 88 -1.60 -14.36 -6.09
CA LYS A 88 -2.38 -14.17 -7.32
C LYS A 88 -3.37 -15.33 -7.51
N CYS A 89 -4.62 -14.98 -7.74
CA CYS A 89 -5.69 -15.92 -8.06
C CYS A 89 -6.08 -15.78 -9.54
N THR A 90 -6.47 -16.89 -10.18
CA THR A 90 -7.05 -16.89 -11.53
C THR A 90 -8.43 -17.52 -11.45
N THR A 91 -9.43 -16.88 -12.05
CA THR A 91 -10.82 -17.39 -12.07
C THR A 91 -10.84 -18.81 -12.64
N GLY A 92 -11.57 -19.71 -11.97
CA GLY A 92 -11.64 -21.13 -12.35
C GLY A 92 -10.48 -22.01 -11.86
N SER A 93 -9.40 -21.43 -11.31
CA SER A 93 -8.32 -22.19 -10.66
C SER A 93 -8.54 -22.24 -9.15
N THR A 94 -8.30 -23.40 -8.55
CA THR A 94 -8.18 -23.52 -7.08
C THR A 94 -6.81 -23.10 -6.56
N GLN A 95 -5.80 -23.11 -7.44
CA GLN A 95 -4.41 -22.83 -7.10
C GLN A 95 -4.09 -21.33 -7.17
N VAL A 96 -3.44 -20.84 -6.12
CA VAL A 96 -2.84 -19.50 -6.08
C VAL A 96 -1.39 -19.50 -6.57
N GLN A 97 -0.93 -18.37 -7.09
CA GLN A 97 0.43 -18.19 -7.60
C GLN A 97 1.21 -17.22 -6.72
N LEU A 98 2.29 -17.71 -6.10
CA LEU A 98 3.27 -16.88 -5.40
C LEU A 98 4.30 -16.28 -6.38
N PRO A 99 5.11 -15.30 -5.95
CA PRO A 99 6.22 -14.78 -6.75
C PRO A 99 7.24 -15.87 -7.12
N CYS A 100 7.82 -15.78 -8.32
CA CYS A 100 8.89 -16.68 -8.74
C CYS A 100 10.22 -16.39 -8.00
N ARG A 101 11.13 -17.37 -7.99
CA ARG A 101 12.50 -17.26 -7.48
C ARG A 101 13.26 -16.07 -8.09
N GLU A 102 13.08 -15.85 -9.39
CA GLU A 102 13.71 -14.76 -10.14
C GLU A 102 13.13 -13.39 -9.77
N THR A 103 11.84 -13.32 -9.43
CA THR A 103 11.21 -12.11 -8.86
C THR A 103 11.87 -11.76 -7.53
N CYS A 104 12.01 -12.74 -6.63
CA CYS A 104 12.71 -12.56 -5.36
C CYS A 104 14.17 -12.13 -5.55
N ARG A 105 14.93 -12.83 -6.40
CA ARG A 105 16.35 -12.52 -6.65
C ARG A 105 16.53 -11.09 -7.19
N ARG A 106 15.68 -10.64 -8.09
CA ARG A 106 15.73 -9.26 -8.61
C ARG A 106 15.47 -8.22 -7.51
N ALA A 107 14.46 -8.47 -6.67
CA ALA A 107 14.18 -7.61 -5.53
C ALA A 107 15.38 -7.54 -4.57
N LYS A 108 15.88 -8.71 -4.14
CA LYS A 108 17.04 -8.82 -3.24
C LYS A 108 18.25 -8.09 -3.80
N ASN A 109 18.63 -8.36 -5.05
CA ASN A 109 19.83 -7.76 -5.67
C ASN A 109 19.78 -6.23 -5.74
N ARG A 110 18.60 -5.62 -5.84
CA ARG A 110 18.45 -4.16 -5.97
C ARG A 110 18.22 -3.44 -4.64
N CYS A 111 17.72 -4.14 -3.63
CA CYS A 111 17.22 -3.56 -2.39
C CYS A 111 18.00 -4.00 -1.15
N SER A 112 18.69 -5.15 -1.15
CA SER A 112 19.30 -5.69 0.07
C SER A 112 20.34 -4.76 0.69
N GLN A 113 21.16 -4.09 -0.13
CA GLN A 113 22.16 -3.14 0.35
C GLN A 113 21.48 -1.94 1.03
N GLU A 114 20.40 -1.43 0.46
CA GLU A 114 19.69 -0.29 1.02
C GLU A 114 18.96 -0.66 2.32
N MET A 115 18.31 -1.83 2.36
CA MET A 115 17.69 -2.33 3.58
C MET A 115 18.71 -2.57 4.71
N GLN A 116 19.90 -3.08 4.37
CA GLN A 116 20.99 -3.26 5.34
C GLN A 116 21.46 -1.93 5.95
N ARG A 117 21.54 -0.85 5.16
CA ARG A 117 21.86 0.50 5.67
C ARG A 117 20.85 1.01 6.68
N GLN A 118 19.60 0.54 6.58
CA GLN A 118 18.51 0.84 7.51
C GLN A 118 18.41 -0.20 8.64
N ASN A 119 19.47 -0.98 8.89
CA ASN A 119 19.52 -2.05 9.90
C ASN A 119 18.44 -3.12 9.76
N LEU A 120 17.96 -3.36 8.53
CA LEU A 120 16.93 -4.36 8.24
C LEU A 120 17.50 -5.49 7.37
N PRO A 121 17.86 -6.63 7.99
CA PRO A 121 18.38 -7.76 7.24
C PRO A 121 17.30 -8.36 6.32
N TRP A 122 17.74 -9.00 5.24
CA TRP A 122 16.82 -9.67 4.32
C TRP A 122 16.17 -10.88 5.01
N SER A 123 14.92 -10.70 5.45
CA SER A 123 14.20 -11.68 6.27
C SER A 123 14.15 -13.08 5.65
N SER A 124 14.18 -14.10 6.53
CA SER A 124 14.06 -15.50 6.16
C SER A 124 12.76 -15.80 5.39
N GLN A 125 11.69 -15.05 5.66
CA GLN A 125 10.41 -15.15 4.94
C GLN A 125 10.53 -14.80 3.45
N PHE A 126 11.58 -14.08 3.06
CA PHE A 126 11.91 -13.71 1.68
C PHE A 126 13.07 -14.54 1.12
N ARG A 127 13.41 -15.71 1.68
CA ARG A 127 14.45 -16.60 1.12
C ARG A 127 14.09 -17.03 -0.30
N CYS A 128 14.89 -16.63 -1.28
CA CYS A 128 14.54 -16.87 -2.68
C CYS A 128 14.51 -18.35 -3.09
N SER A 129 15.22 -19.22 -2.36
CA SER A 129 15.25 -20.68 -2.62
C SER A 129 13.88 -21.33 -2.47
N GLN A 130 13.00 -20.79 -1.61
CA GLN A 130 11.67 -21.35 -1.32
C GLN A 130 10.67 -21.19 -2.48
N PHE A 131 10.95 -20.33 -3.46
CA PHE A 131 10.04 -20.05 -4.56
C PHE A 131 10.30 -20.94 -5.78
N LEU A 132 9.22 -21.22 -6.51
CA LEU A 132 9.27 -21.93 -7.78
C LEU A 132 10.09 -21.13 -8.81
N PRO A 133 10.83 -21.81 -9.70
CA PRO A 133 11.53 -21.13 -10.79
C PRO A 133 10.54 -20.62 -11.84
N LYS A 134 10.84 -19.49 -12.47
CA LYS A 134 10.00 -18.85 -13.50
C LYS A 134 9.63 -19.81 -14.64
N ARG A 135 10.54 -20.73 -14.99
CA ARG A 135 10.32 -21.76 -16.03
C ARG A 135 9.10 -22.65 -15.76
N SER A 136 8.68 -22.78 -14.49
CA SER A 136 7.50 -23.58 -14.12
C SER A 136 6.18 -22.97 -14.60
N ARG A 137 6.15 -21.67 -14.93
CA ARG A 137 4.94 -20.89 -15.30
C ARG A 137 3.81 -20.92 -14.25
N ARG A 138 4.06 -21.46 -13.05
CA ARG A 138 3.12 -21.57 -11.92
C ARG A 138 3.34 -20.51 -10.82
N CYS A 139 4.06 -19.46 -11.14
CA CYS A 139 4.41 -18.37 -10.22
C CYS A 139 4.39 -17.03 -10.97
N VAL A 140 4.31 -15.92 -10.22
CA VAL A 140 4.32 -14.58 -10.80
C VAL A 140 5.75 -14.16 -11.09
N GLY A 141 6.07 -14.13 -12.39
CA GLY A 141 7.38 -13.74 -12.90
C GLY A 141 7.72 -12.26 -12.66
N PRO A 142 8.99 -11.88 -12.84
CA PRO A 142 9.45 -10.55 -12.47
C PRO A 142 8.94 -9.46 -13.40
N LEU A 143 8.67 -8.29 -12.82
CA LEU A 143 8.41 -7.05 -13.55
C LEU A 143 9.66 -6.59 -14.29
N LYS A 144 9.44 -5.96 -15.45
CA LYS A 144 10.49 -5.33 -16.26
C LYS A 144 10.92 -4.04 -15.57
N GLU A 145 12.21 -3.92 -15.28
CA GLU A 145 12.78 -2.71 -14.68
C GLU A 145 13.85 -2.15 -15.59
N LYS A 146 13.86 -0.82 -15.74
CA LYS A 146 14.96 -0.14 -16.42
C LYS A 146 16.26 -0.36 -15.63
N LYS A 147 17.40 -0.43 -16.32
CA LYS A 147 18.72 -0.41 -15.67
C LYS A 147 18.80 0.89 -14.86
N LYS A 148 19.24 0.82 -13.59
CA LYS A 148 19.52 2.03 -12.78
C LYS A 148 20.58 2.81 -13.56
N LYS A 149 20.23 3.97 -14.12
CA LYS A 149 21.26 4.89 -14.64
C LYS A 149 22.06 5.35 -13.42
N LYS A 150 23.39 5.28 -13.46
CA LYS A 150 24.24 5.92 -12.46
C LYS A 150 23.99 7.43 -12.58
N SER A 151 23.07 7.95 -11.78
CA SER A 151 22.78 9.38 -11.76
C SER A 151 23.85 10.07 -10.94
N ARG A 152 24.72 10.84 -11.60
CA ARG A 152 25.58 11.87 -10.97
C ARG A 152 24.82 13.19 -10.73
N ARG A 153 23.50 13.23 -10.91
CA ARG A 153 22.73 14.48 -10.84
C ARG A 153 22.58 14.92 -9.38
N ARG A 154 22.86 16.20 -9.12
CA ARG A 154 22.38 16.94 -7.93
C ARG A 154 20.92 16.54 -7.70
N HIS A 155 20.57 16.23 -6.45
CA HIS A 155 19.18 16.06 -6.06
C HIS A 155 18.47 17.38 -6.34
N VAL A 156 17.70 17.43 -7.42
CA VAL A 156 16.83 18.57 -7.71
C VAL A 156 15.59 18.33 -6.87
N THR A 157 15.58 18.90 -5.67
CA THR A 157 14.49 18.72 -4.70
C THR A 157 13.18 19.22 -5.29
N CYS A 158 13.16 20.41 -5.91
CA CYS A 158 11.96 21.01 -6.50
C CYS A 158 11.88 20.87 -8.02
N GLN A 159 10.75 20.36 -8.51
CA GLN A 159 10.49 20.22 -9.95
C GLN A 159 9.02 20.50 -10.28
N ARG A 160 8.71 20.65 -11.58
CA ARG A 160 7.33 20.89 -12.03
C ARG A 160 6.43 19.71 -11.66
N ASN A 161 5.23 20.01 -11.19
CA ASN A 161 4.24 18.98 -10.88
C ASN A 161 3.71 18.34 -12.16
N HIS A 162 3.95 17.04 -12.32
CA HIS A 162 3.53 16.25 -13.48
C HIS A 162 2.34 15.33 -13.18
N LEU A 163 1.71 15.44 -12.00
CA LEU A 163 0.51 14.70 -11.62
C LEU A 163 -0.73 15.41 -12.19
N PRO A 164 -1.45 14.81 -13.17
CA PRO A 164 -2.54 15.49 -13.86
C PRO A 164 -3.65 15.95 -12.91
N MET A 165 -3.97 15.14 -11.89
CA MET A 165 -4.98 15.46 -10.88
C MET A 165 -4.62 16.63 -9.96
N CYS A 166 -3.36 17.09 -9.96
CA CYS A 166 -2.92 18.27 -9.20
C CYS A 166 -2.96 19.57 -10.00
N SER A 167 -3.54 19.55 -11.20
CA SER A 167 -3.75 20.78 -11.97
C SER A 167 -4.76 21.69 -11.28
N GLY A 168 -4.48 23.00 -11.26
CA GLY A 168 -5.41 24.03 -10.78
C GLY A 168 -5.42 24.29 -9.26
N ILE A 169 -4.53 23.69 -8.47
CA ILE A 169 -4.49 23.86 -7.00
C ILE A 169 -3.63 25.05 -6.52
N GLY A 170 -3.15 25.91 -7.42
CA GLY A 170 -2.23 27.01 -7.10
C GLY A 170 -0.74 26.63 -7.02
N TYR A 171 -0.41 25.35 -6.81
CA TYR A 171 0.97 24.88 -6.68
C TYR A 171 1.48 24.18 -7.95
N ARG A 172 2.35 24.87 -8.70
CA ARG A 172 2.92 24.38 -9.98
C ARG A 172 4.20 23.55 -9.82
N PHE A 173 4.86 23.66 -8.68
CA PHE A 173 6.11 22.98 -8.37
C PHE A 173 5.95 22.17 -7.09
N GLY A 174 6.65 21.05 -7.01
CA GLY A 174 6.71 20.26 -5.80
C GLY A 174 7.93 19.37 -5.74
N SER A 175 8.11 18.76 -4.57
CA SER A 175 9.33 18.08 -4.20
C SER A 175 9.28 16.59 -4.52
N LEU A 176 10.39 16.03 -5.01
CA LEU A 176 10.66 14.59 -4.97
C LEU A 176 12.05 14.29 -4.39
N PRO A 177 12.21 13.20 -3.63
CA PRO A 177 11.14 12.27 -3.24
C PRO A 177 10.12 12.93 -2.29
N ASN A 178 8.89 12.41 -2.26
CA ASN A 178 7.90 12.89 -1.29
C ASN A 178 8.26 12.44 0.14
N MET A 179 7.44 12.80 1.14
CA MET A 179 7.66 12.44 2.56
C MET A 179 7.67 10.92 2.85
N PHE A 180 7.28 10.08 1.87
CA PHE A 180 7.32 8.63 1.93
C PHE A 180 8.44 8.02 1.06
N LEU A 181 9.42 8.83 0.67
CA LEU A 181 10.57 8.44 -0.16
C LEU A 181 10.22 8.00 -1.59
N GLN A 182 8.99 8.27 -2.04
CA GLN A 182 8.58 7.93 -3.40
C GLN A 182 9.16 8.94 -4.38
N SER A 183 9.85 8.45 -5.41
CA SER A 183 10.44 9.27 -6.49
C SER A 183 10.00 8.83 -7.89
N ASN A 184 9.33 7.68 -8.00
CA ASN A 184 8.86 7.15 -9.28
C ASN A 184 7.48 7.74 -9.63
N ILE A 185 7.47 8.87 -10.34
CA ILE A 185 6.23 9.55 -10.77
C ILE A 185 5.22 8.60 -11.44
N ARG A 186 5.66 7.63 -12.24
CA ARG A 186 4.73 6.72 -12.93
C ARG A 186 3.96 5.83 -11.97
N GLU A 187 4.60 5.44 -10.89
CA GLU A 187 4.05 4.59 -9.85
C GLU A 187 3.15 5.40 -8.92
N MET A 188 3.60 6.58 -8.51
CA MET A 188 2.80 7.54 -7.75
C MET A 188 1.52 7.92 -8.50
N LYS A 189 1.57 8.13 -9.82
CA LYS A 189 0.36 8.34 -10.65
C LYS A 189 -0.65 7.21 -10.53
N ARG A 190 -0.19 5.95 -10.50
CA ARG A 190 -1.07 4.78 -10.36
C ARG A 190 -1.64 4.68 -8.96
N GLU A 191 -0.83 4.96 -7.95
CA GLU A 191 -1.29 4.99 -6.56
C GLU A 191 -2.34 6.07 -6.35
N MET A 192 -2.03 7.30 -6.79
CA MET A 192 -2.90 8.45 -6.61
C MET A 192 -4.21 8.31 -7.39
N ALA A 193 -4.19 7.72 -8.59
CA ALA A 193 -5.39 7.44 -9.38
C ALA A 193 -6.39 6.52 -8.66
N GLN A 194 -5.96 5.74 -7.65
CA GLN A 194 -6.88 4.93 -6.86
C GLN A 194 -7.88 5.80 -6.10
N TYR A 195 -7.53 7.03 -5.72
CA TYR A 195 -8.38 7.93 -4.94
C TYR A 195 -9.39 8.74 -5.77
N GLN A 196 -9.42 8.55 -7.10
CA GLN A 196 -10.38 9.23 -7.96
C GLN A 196 -11.84 8.99 -7.53
N PRO A 197 -12.30 7.76 -7.21
CA PRO A 197 -13.68 7.55 -6.76
C PRO A 197 -14.03 8.23 -5.43
N LEU A 198 -13.04 8.59 -4.60
CA LEU A 198 -13.26 9.36 -3.37
C LEU A 198 -13.33 10.87 -3.68
N LEU A 199 -12.53 11.35 -4.64
CA LEU A 199 -12.64 12.72 -5.14
C LEU A 199 -14.01 12.98 -5.77
N ASP A 200 -14.52 12.01 -6.53
CA ASP A 200 -15.81 12.12 -7.23
C ASP A 200 -17.00 12.23 -6.26
N THR A 201 -16.85 11.85 -5.00
CA THR A 201 -17.92 12.02 -4.00
C THR A 201 -18.00 13.44 -3.44
N ASN A 202 -17.03 14.31 -3.73
CA ASN A 202 -16.93 15.67 -3.18
C ASN A 202 -17.09 15.72 -1.64
N CYS A 203 -16.58 14.70 -0.92
CA CYS A 203 -16.75 14.61 0.54
C CYS A 203 -16.05 15.74 1.30
N SER A 204 -14.98 16.34 0.74
CA SER A 204 -14.30 17.50 1.30
C SER A 204 -13.75 18.39 0.19
N PRO A 205 -13.90 19.72 0.28
CA PRO A 205 -13.27 20.65 -0.67
C PRO A 205 -11.74 20.59 -0.62
N HIS A 206 -11.17 20.07 0.47
CA HIS A 206 -9.73 20.04 0.71
C HIS A 206 -9.07 18.71 0.29
N LEU A 207 -9.83 17.69 -0.09
CA LEU A 207 -9.29 16.36 -0.42
C LEU A 207 -8.27 16.42 -1.55
N LYS A 208 -8.57 17.15 -2.64
CA LYS A 208 -7.65 17.29 -3.79
C LYS A 208 -6.35 17.98 -3.38
N PHE A 209 -6.44 19.06 -2.62
CA PHE A 209 -5.29 19.79 -2.10
C PHE A 209 -4.42 18.90 -1.20
N PHE A 210 -5.06 18.22 -0.25
CA PHE A 210 -4.40 17.30 0.66
C PHE A 210 -3.64 16.21 -0.10
N LEU A 211 -4.32 15.44 -0.97
CA LEU A 211 -3.69 14.37 -1.76
C LEU A 211 -2.48 14.89 -2.56
N CYS A 212 -2.60 16.07 -3.18
CA CYS A 212 -1.51 16.64 -3.95
C CYS A 212 -0.30 17.00 -3.09
N GLY A 213 -0.51 17.59 -1.91
CA GLY A 213 0.58 17.90 -0.97
C GLY A 213 1.20 16.64 -0.36
N VAL A 214 0.45 15.56 -0.21
CA VAL A 214 0.99 14.26 0.24
C VAL A 214 1.87 13.62 -0.83
N PHE A 215 1.36 13.51 -2.05
CA PHE A 215 2.08 12.85 -3.13
C PHE A 215 3.23 13.70 -3.67
N MET A 216 3.09 15.03 -3.67
CA MET A 216 4.10 15.93 -4.18
C MET A 216 4.11 17.22 -3.35
N PRO A 217 4.83 17.21 -2.19
CA PRO A 217 4.92 18.36 -1.29
C PRO A 217 5.24 19.65 -2.03
N PHE A 218 4.64 20.75 -1.63
CA PHE A 218 4.63 21.98 -2.40
C PHE A 218 5.95 22.73 -2.28
N CYS A 219 6.53 23.17 -3.39
CA CYS A 219 7.71 24.02 -3.33
C CYS A 219 7.33 25.49 -3.28
N LEU A 220 7.92 26.23 -2.34
CA LEU A 220 7.77 27.68 -2.26
C LEU A 220 8.85 28.35 -3.14
N LYS A 221 8.51 29.47 -3.78
CA LYS A 221 9.40 30.19 -4.72
C LYS A 221 10.56 30.94 -4.06
N GLN A 222 10.87 30.75 -2.77
CA GLN A 222 11.87 31.57 -2.08
C GLN A 222 13.29 31.00 -2.23
N GLU A 223 14.13 31.78 -2.91
CA GLU A 223 15.57 31.56 -3.15
C GLU A 223 16.47 31.99 -1.96
N THR A 224 15.92 32.23 -0.75
CA THR A 224 16.66 32.97 0.30
C THR A 224 16.82 32.24 1.63
N SER A 225 16.49 30.96 1.76
CA SER A 225 16.69 30.23 3.03
C SER A 225 17.99 29.42 3.03
N GLU A 226 18.78 29.56 4.10
CA GLU A 226 19.90 28.66 4.46
C GLU A 226 19.45 27.20 4.69
N CYS A 227 18.14 26.96 4.75
CA CYS A 227 17.55 25.62 4.88
C CYS A 227 17.54 24.87 3.54
N GLU A 228 18.05 23.64 3.54
CA GLU A 228 18.07 22.74 2.37
C GLU A 228 16.68 22.22 1.95
N VAL A 229 15.60 22.62 2.65
CA VAL A 229 14.23 22.10 2.49
C VAL A 229 13.30 23.15 1.87
N PRO A 230 13.24 23.27 0.54
CA PRO A 230 12.42 24.28 -0.15
C PRO A 230 10.93 23.89 -0.27
N PHE A 231 10.40 22.99 0.57
CA PHE A 231 9.03 22.47 0.44
C PHE A 231 8.20 22.50 1.73
N VAL A 232 6.89 22.55 1.55
CA VAL A 232 5.86 22.54 2.59
C VAL A 232 4.80 21.47 2.31
N VAL A 233 4.13 21.00 3.36
CA VAL A 233 3.07 20.00 3.29
C VAL A 233 1.72 20.59 3.72
N PRO A 234 0.58 19.92 3.49
CA PRO A 234 -0.68 20.35 4.08
C PRO A 234 -0.61 20.31 5.61
N CYS A 235 -1.23 21.28 6.29
CA CYS A 235 -1.29 21.28 7.75
C CYS A 235 -2.16 20.13 8.29
N ARG A 236 -1.89 19.71 9.52
CA ARG A 236 -2.63 18.65 10.23
C ARG A 236 -4.14 18.89 10.23
N GLU A 237 -4.57 20.13 10.39
CA GLU A 237 -5.97 20.55 10.45
C GLU A 237 -6.68 20.26 9.11
N VAL A 238 -5.96 20.40 7.99
CA VAL A 238 -6.47 20.01 6.66
C VAL A 238 -6.66 18.50 6.58
N CYS A 239 -5.69 17.73 7.09
CA CYS A 239 -5.80 16.28 7.16
C CYS A 239 -7.00 15.83 8.00
N GLU A 240 -7.17 16.41 9.20
CA GLU A 240 -8.23 16.04 10.14
C GLU A 240 -9.62 16.36 9.57
N SER A 241 -9.76 17.52 8.92
CA SER A 241 -10.97 17.88 8.18
C SER A 241 -11.29 16.85 7.09
N VAL A 242 -10.32 16.50 6.25
CA VAL A 242 -10.49 15.51 5.18
C VAL A 242 -10.81 14.13 5.74
N GLN A 243 -10.11 13.68 6.78
CA GLN A 243 -10.34 12.38 7.40
C GLN A 243 -11.74 12.29 8.00
N THR A 244 -12.20 13.35 8.67
CA THR A 244 -13.55 13.42 9.25
C THR A 244 -14.63 13.31 8.18
N SER A 245 -14.50 14.07 7.08
CA SER A 245 -15.55 14.09 6.05
C SER A 245 -15.50 12.88 5.09
N CYS A 246 -14.32 12.33 4.82
CA CYS A 246 -14.11 11.31 3.80
C CYS A 246 -13.80 9.91 4.32
N GLY A 247 -13.44 9.76 5.61
CA GLY A 247 -12.96 8.50 6.19
C GLY A 247 -13.96 7.35 6.04
N GLN A 248 -15.19 7.53 6.51
CA GLN A 248 -16.23 6.50 6.44
C GLN A 248 -16.61 6.13 5.00
N ILE A 249 -16.60 7.11 4.08
CA ILE A 249 -16.86 6.89 2.65
C ILE A 249 -15.76 6.02 2.07
N PHE A 250 -14.50 6.33 2.37
CA PHE A 250 -13.36 5.52 1.94
C PHE A 250 -13.46 4.08 2.44
N GLU A 251 -13.74 3.87 3.74
CA GLU A 251 -13.86 2.52 4.32
C GLU A 251 -14.95 1.70 3.62
N ARG A 252 -16.12 2.29 3.38
CA ARG A 252 -17.22 1.66 2.65
C ARG A 252 -16.83 1.30 1.21
N GLN A 253 -16.18 2.21 0.50
CA GLN A 253 -15.72 1.98 -0.89
C GLN A 253 -14.59 0.94 -0.98
N ARG A 254 -13.90 0.64 0.12
CA ARG A 254 -12.73 -0.24 0.18
C ARG A 254 -12.97 -1.55 0.92
N GLY A 255 -14.23 -1.93 1.10
CA GLY A 255 -14.57 -3.20 1.74
C GLY A 255 -14.09 -3.28 3.19
N GLY A 256 -14.15 -2.16 3.93
CA GLY A 256 -13.78 -2.09 5.35
C GLY A 256 -12.28 -1.93 5.61
N LEU A 257 -11.47 -1.57 4.60
CA LEU A 257 -10.09 -1.17 4.84
C LEU A 257 -10.04 0.18 5.55
N PRO A 258 -9.21 0.33 6.58
CA PRO A 258 -9.11 1.57 7.36
C PRO A 258 -8.51 2.71 6.53
N TRP A 259 -8.65 3.94 7.03
CA TRP A 259 -7.99 5.11 6.45
C TRP A 259 -6.49 4.85 6.19
N PRO A 260 -5.96 5.23 5.01
CA PRO A 260 -4.58 4.90 4.65
C PRO A 260 -3.56 5.47 5.63
N GLY A 261 -2.58 4.65 6.04
CA GLY A 261 -1.55 5.05 7.01
C GLY A 261 -0.69 6.25 6.57
N LYS A 262 -0.56 6.48 5.26
CA LYS A 262 0.05 7.69 4.69
C LYS A 262 -0.70 8.97 5.02
N PHE A 263 -1.99 8.87 5.30
CA PHE A 263 -2.88 10.00 5.54
C PHE A 263 -3.25 10.13 7.02
N HIS A 264 -2.54 9.45 7.92
CA HIS A 264 -2.74 9.65 9.36
C HIS A 264 -2.20 11.02 9.78
N CYS A 265 -3.05 11.82 10.44
CA CYS A 265 -2.78 13.25 10.63
C CYS A 265 -1.63 13.59 11.59
N HIS A 266 -1.24 12.65 12.47
CA HIS A 266 -0.04 12.81 13.32
C HIS A 266 1.27 12.95 12.52
N ARG A 267 1.29 12.56 11.24
CA ARG A 267 2.44 12.71 10.35
C ARG A 267 2.63 14.13 9.80
N TYR A 268 1.66 15.02 10.01
CA TYR A 268 1.66 16.38 9.50
C TYR A 268 1.84 17.38 10.66
N PRO A 269 2.60 18.46 10.43
CA PRO A 269 2.76 19.54 11.41
C PRO A 269 1.44 20.32 11.56
N SER A 270 1.22 20.87 12.75
CA SER A 270 0.10 21.79 13.02
C SER A 270 0.47 23.20 12.55
N ARG A 271 -0.54 23.99 12.18
CA ARG A 271 -0.35 25.41 11.85
C ARG A 271 0.19 26.24 13.03
N ASP A 272 -0.11 25.82 14.26
CA ASP A 272 0.27 26.53 15.48
C ASP A 272 1.72 26.23 15.91
N TYR A 273 2.44 25.40 15.16
CA TYR A 273 3.85 25.15 15.41
C TYR A 273 4.66 26.44 15.17
N THR A 274 5.17 27.02 16.24
CA THR A 274 5.94 28.27 16.20
C THR A 274 7.22 28.06 15.40
N ARG A 275 7.38 28.85 14.33
CA ARG A 275 8.57 28.81 13.48
C ARG A 275 9.76 29.35 14.27
N ASN A 276 10.53 28.46 14.87
CA ASN A 276 11.88 28.81 15.31
C ASN A 276 12.72 29.09 14.05
N PRO A 277 13.33 30.28 13.91
CA PRO A 277 14.13 30.63 12.73
C PRO A 277 15.31 29.67 12.47
N ASN A 278 15.76 28.97 13.51
CA ASN A 278 16.83 27.97 13.44
C ASN A 278 16.30 26.54 13.29
N ASP A 279 14.98 26.34 13.26
CA ASP A 279 14.35 25.03 13.08
C ASP A 279 13.98 24.80 11.62
N CYS A 280 14.69 23.86 10.99
CA CYS A 280 14.49 23.43 9.62
C CYS A 280 13.30 22.46 9.46
N SER A 281 12.39 22.38 10.44
CA SER A 281 11.21 21.54 10.38
C SER A 281 10.33 21.91 9.18
N VAL A 282 9.72 20.88 8.59
CA VAL A 282 8.83 21.03 7.43
C VAL A 282 7.65 21.92 7.85
N SER A 283 7.58 23.12 7.28
CA SER A 283 6.43 24.01 7.47
C SER A 283 5.20 23.48 6.72
N CYS A 284 4.02 23.99 7.08
CA CYS A 284 2.79 23.62 6.40
C CYS A 284 2.00 24.79 5.83
N VAL A 285 1.05 24.44 4.97
CA VAL A 285 0.15 25.38 4.31
C VAL A 285 -1.30 24.94 4.43
N MET A 286 -2.16 25.92 4.65
CA MET A 286 -3.60 25.78 4.51
C MET A 286 -4.00 25.96 3.04
N PRO A 287 -5.11 25.37 2.58
CA PRO A 287 -5.72 25.75 1.31
C PRO A 287 -6.17 27.22 1.37
N ASN A 288 -6.08 27.91 0.24
CA ASN A 288 -6.60 29.27 0.07
C ASN A 288 -8.14 29.28 0.06
#